data_AF-A0AAU6WQT6-F1
#
_entry.id   AF-A0AAU6WQT6-F1
#
_cell.length_a   1.000
_cell.length_b   1.000
_cell.length_c   1.000
_cell.angle_alpha   90.00
_cell.angle_beta   90.00
_cell.angle_gamma   90.00
#
_symmetry.space_group_name_H-M   'P 1'
#
loop_
_entity.id
_entity.type
_entity.pdbx_description
1 polymer ?
#
loop_
_entity_poly.entity_id
_entity_poly.type
_entity_poly.pdbx_seq_one_letter_code
_entity_poly.pdbx_strand_id
1 'polypeptide(L)'
;MILEIKNYIKISNSIDEILKNSPFKMKYIIEKSGISEPTFFRKMKEKKFLPEELLRIAEIIEPEENSKEDILKAIQEGLKDVKNGRIHDHKTVMNEAKERLAKKRNEYIFWTNRSKSDLENLEDFLIEKWGFKVVEDFYEILERKISLLENGNLVHQKYEDTDFHKLLVTKHNYIIYEIAADQINLLHMINNFRNPDDNYNLITKRS
;
A
#
# COMPACT_ATOMS: atom_id res chain seq x y z
N MET A 1 46.60 -9.24 -9.71
CA MET A 1 46.43 -10.58 -10.33
C MET A 1 46.05 -11.71 -9.36
N ILE A 2 46.94 -12.23 -8.50
CA ILE A 2 46.61 -13.40 -7.64
C ILE A 2 45.42 -13.10 -6.70
N LEU A 3 45.35 -11.88 -6.16
CA LEU A 3 44.26 -11.46 -5.29
C LEU A 3 42.91 -11.38 -6.02
N GLU A 4 42.89 -10.83 -7.26
CA GLU A 4 41.68 -10.78 -8.09
C GLU A 4 41.15 -12.19 -8.38
N ILE A 5 42.04 -13.14 -8.72
CA ILE A 5 41.66 -14.54 -8.98
C ILE A 5 41.09 -15.19 -7.71
N LYS A 6 41.68 -14.94 -6.53
CA LYS A 6 41.15 -15.44 -5.25
C LYS A 6 39.76 -14.87 -4.95
N ASN A 7 39.55 -13.58 -5.20
CA ASN A 7 38.25 -12.94 -5.00
C ASN A 7 37.19 -13.51 -5.95
N TYR A 8 37.53 -13.71 -7.22
CA TYR A 8 36.64 -14.36 -8.19
C TYR A 8 36.21 -15.76 -7.73
N ILE A 9 37.17 -16.59 -7.29
CA ILE A 9 36.87 -17.94 -6.79
C ILE A 9 35.93 -17.87 -5.58
N LYS A 10 36.15 -16.92 -4.66
CA LYS A 10 35.28 -16.72 -3.50
C LYS A 10 33.85 -16.37 -3.92
N ILE A 11 33.67 -15.41 -4.84
CA ILE A 11 32.35 -15.01 -5.34
C ILE A 11 31.66 -16.17 -6.04
N SER A 12 32.34 -16.86 -6.96
CA SER A 12 31.78 -18.02 -7.68
C SER A 12 31.35 -19.14 -6.73
N ASN A 13 32.08 -19.34 -5.63
CA ASN A 13 31.77 -20.38 -4.66
C ASN A 13 30.60 -20.03 -3.72
N SER A 14 30.31 -18.75 -3.53
CA SER A 14 29.25 -18.24 -2.64
C SER A 14 28.04 -17.68 -3.40
N ILE A 15 28.00 -17.81 -4.73
CA ILE A 15 26.95 -17.20 -5.56
C ILE A 15 25.54 -17.67 -5.19
N ASP A 16 25.40 -18.91 -4.73
CA ASP A 16 24.11 -19.46 -4.29
C ASP A 16 23.59 -18.80 -3.00
N GLU A 17 24.48 -18.46 -2.07
CA GLU A 17 24.13 -17.70 -0.86
C GLU A 17 23.84 -16.24 -1.18
N ILE A 18 24.67 -15.62 -2.02
CA ILE A 18 24.51 -14.22 -2.47
C ILE A 18 23.14 -14.05 -3.13
N LEU A 19 22.77 -14.95 -4.05
CA LEU A 19 21.49 -14.90 -4.74
C LEU A 19 20.28 -15.15 -3.82
N LYS A 20 20.42 -16.03 -2.81
CA LYS A 20 19.35 -16.28 -1.82
C LYS A 20 19.11 -15.09 -0.90
N ASN A 21 20.16 -14.36 -0.56
CA ASN A 21 20.10 -13.20 0.32
C ASN A 21 19.80 -11.89 -0.45
N SER A 22 19.70 -11.96 -1.78
CA SER A 22 19.35 -10.82 -2.63
C SER A 22 17.92 -10.32 -2.31
N PRO A 23 17.68 -8.99 -2.35
CA PRO A 23 16.33 -8.44 -2.23
C PRO A 23 15.44 -8.77 -3.45
N PHE A 24 16.02 -9.29 -4.54
CA PHE A 24 15.30 -9.62 -5.77
C PHE A 24 14.87 -11.09 -5.80
N LYS A 25 13.68 -11.35 -6.35
CA LYS A 25 13.19 -12.71 -6.58
C LYS A 25 14.08 -13.41 -7.61
N MET A 26 14.40 -14.69 -7.37
CA MET A 26 15.24 -15.49 -8.28
C MET A 26 14.76 -15.45 -9.74
N LYS A 27 13.44 -15.55 -9.96
CA LYS A 27 12.84 -15.47 -11.30
C LYS A 27 13.20 -14.19 -12.04
N TYR A 28 13.22 -13.05 -11.35
CA TYR A 28 13.58 -11.75 -11.92
C TYR A 28 15.07 -11.71 -12.31
N ILE A 29 15.95 -12.23 -11.46
CA ILE A 29 17.39 -12.31 -11.72
C ILE A 29 17.67 -13.19 -12.95
N ILE A 30 17.03 -14.36 -13.04
CA ILE A 30 17.15 -15.27 -14.18
C ILE A 30 16.75 -14.59 -15.48
N GLU A 31 15.57 -13.97 -15.50
CA GLU A 31 15.05 -13.25 -16.67
C GLU A 31 16.01 -12.14 -17.14
N LYS A 32 16.47 -11.30 -16.20
CA LYS A 32 17.34 -10.16 -16.51
C LYS A 32 18.78 -10.55 -16.84
N SER A 33 19.27 -11.68 -16.32
CA SER A 33 20.61 -12.20 -16.66
C SER A 33 20.74 -12.63 -18.12
N GLY A 34 19.60 -12.91 -18.79
CA GLY A 34 19.57 -13.46 -20.15
C GLY A 34 20.00 -14.93 -20.24
N ILE A 35 20.12 -15.63 -19.11
CA ILE A 35 20.43 -17.05 -19.03
C ILE A 35 19.11 -17.83 -18.92
N SER A 36 18.92 -18.86 -19.76
CA SER A 36 17.73 -19.71 -19.66
C SER A 36 17.64 -20.34 -18.25
N GLU A 37 16.44 -20.41 -17.69
CA GLU A 37 16.18 -20.96 -16.35
C GLU A 37 16.83 -22.34 -16.08
N PRO A 38 16.74 -23.34 -16.99
CA PRO A 38 17.42 -24.63 -16.77
C PRO A 38 18.95 -24.50 -16.66
N THR A 39 19.54 -23.66 -17.50
CA THR A 39 20.99 -23.41 -17.52
C THR A 39 21.43 -22.65 -16.28
N PHE A 40 20.64 -21.69 -15.81
CA PHE A 40 20.93 -20.92 -14.61
C PHE A 40 21.00 -21.82 -13.38
N PHE A 41 19.97 -22.65 -13.15
CA PHE A 41 19.93 -23.57 -12.01
C PHE A 41 21.05 -24.61 -12.07
N ARG A 42 21.37 -25.13 -13.26
CA ARG A 42 22.51 -26.03 -13.46
C ARG A 42 23.83 -25.37 -13.09
N LYS A 43 24.09 -24.16 -13.61
CA LYS A 43 25.32 -23.38 -13.33
C LYS A 43 25.44 -23.00 -11.86
N MET A 44 24.34 -22.67 -11.20
CA MET A 44 24.30 -22.37 -9.78
C MET A 44 24.65 -23.60 -8.93
N LYS A 45 24.10 -24.76 -9.25
CA LYS A 45 24.43 -26.02 -8.57
C LYS A 45 25.89 -26.43 -8.80
N GLU A 46 26.38 -26.27 -10.02
CA GLU A 46 27.75 -26.63 -10.42
C GLU A 46 28.80 -25.58 -10.03
N LYS A 47 28.39 -24.36 -9.61
CA LYS A 47 29.25 -23.20 -9.33
C LYS A 47 30.13 -22.79 -10.53
N LYS A 48 29.55 -22.84 -11.74
CA LYS A 48 30.23 -22.64 -13.03
C LYS A 48 29.61 -21.52 -13.87
N PHE A 49 29.39 -20.37 -13.24
CA PHE A 49 29.12 -19.14 -13.99
C PHE A 49 30.40 -18.62 -14.64
N LEU A 50 30.25 -18.01 -15.81
CA LEU A 50 31.30 -17.26 -16.47
C LEU A 50 31.46 -15.89 -15.79
N PRO A 51 32.65 -15.26 -15.86
CA PRO A 51 32.86 -13.93 -15.29
C PRO A 51 31.84 -12.89 -15.78
N GLU A 52 31.47 -12.90 -17.06
CA GLU A 52 30.51 -11.97 -17.66
C GLU A 52 29.06 -12.27 -17.24
N GLU A 53 28.76 -13.53 -16.88
CA GLU A 53 27.48 -13.91 -16.30
C GLU A 53 27.39 -13.44 -14.85
N LEU A 54 28.46 -13.63 -14.06
CA LEU A 54 28.54 -13.14 -12.68
C LEU A 54 28.45 -11.62 -12.61
N LEU A 55 29.11 -10.91 -13.53
CA LEU A 55 29.03 -9.45 -13.59
C LEU A 55 27.59 -8.98 -13.85
N ARG A 56 26.91 -9.52 -14.87
CA ARG A 56 25.50 -9.19 -15.15
C ARG A 56 24.59 -9.48 -13.95
N ILE A 57 24.81 -10.60 -13.27
CA ILE A 57 24.07 -10.93 -12.05
C ILE A 57 24.35 -9.89 -10.96
N ALA A 58 25.61 -9.52 -10.74
CA ALA A 58 26.01 -8.50 -9.76
C ALA A 58 25.33 -7.14 -10.04
N GLU A 59 25.33 -6.69 -11.29
CA GLU A 59 24.67 -5.44 -11.70
C GLU A 59 23.16 -5.43 -11.45
N ILE A 60 22.51 -6.60 -11.44
CA ILE A 60 21.07 -6.74 -11.14
C ILE A 60 20.82 -6.71 -9.64
N ILE A 61 21.66 -7.41 -8.85
CA ILE A 61 21.45 -7.57 -7.40
C ILE A 61 21.97 -6.38 -6.59
N GLU A 62 22.96 -5.65 -7.12
CA GLU A 62 23.61 -4.49 -6.51
C GLU A 62 23.54 -3.28 -7.46
N PRO A 63 22.32 -2.82 -7.85
CA PRO A 63 22.18 -1.69 -8.76
C PRO A 63 22.76 -0.39 -8.19
N GLU A 64 22.88 -0.29 -6.86
CA GLU A 64 23.44 0.86 -6.15
C GLU A 64 24.94 1.06 -6.41
N GLU A 65 25.70 0.00 -6.72
CA GLU A 65 27.14 0.13 -6.96
C GLU A 65 27.44 0.79 -8.32
N ASN A 66 26.59 0.54 -9.32
CA ASN A 66 26.63 1.22 -10.63
C ASN A 66 26.03 2.64 -10.61
N SER A 67 25.31 3.01 -9.55
CA SER A 67 24.59 4.30 -9.42
C SER A 67 25.01 5.11 -8.20
N LYS A 68 26.13 4.75 -7.57
CA LYS A 68 26.60 5.37 -6.33
C LYS A 68 26.76 6.89 -6.46
N GLU A 69 27.28 7.36 -7.58
CA GLU A 69 27.43 8.80 -7.84
C GLU A 69 26.07 9.51 -7.96
N ASP A 70 25.10 8.91 -8.65
CA ASP A 70 23.75 9.45 -8.81
C ASP A 70 22.99 9.45 -7.48
N ILE A 71 23.12 8.40 -6.69
CA ILE A 71 22.54 8.31 -5.35
C ILE A 71 23.15 9.38 -4.43
N LEU A 72 24.48 9.53 -4.44
CA LEU A 72 25.15 10.57 -3.66
C LEU A 72 24.71 11.97 -4.08
N LYS A 73 24.53 12.20 -5.38
CA LYS A 73 24.00 13.47 -5.91
C LYS A 73 22.57 13.72 -5.43
N ALA A 74 21.69 12.73 -5.52
CA ALA A 74 20.30 12.84 -5.04
C ALA A 74 20.23 13.11 -3.53
N ILE A 75 21.09 12.46 -2.73
CA ILE A 75 21.21 12.73 -1.28
C ILE A 75 21.64 14.17 -1.04
N GLN A 76 22.65 14.67 -1.77
CA GLN A 76 23.10 16.07 -1.65
C GLN A 76 22.01 17.08 -2.02
N GLU A 77 21.19 16.78 -3.02
CA GLU A 77 20.02 17.60 -3.38
C GLU A 77 19.00 17.62 -2.25
N GLY A 78 18.65 16.47 -1.67
CA GLY A 78 17.75 16.40 -0.51
C GLY A 78 18.30 17.16 0.71
N LEU A 79 19.60 17.09 0.98
CA LEU A 79 20.23 17.88 2.06
C LEU A 79 20.17 19.39 1.79
N LYS A 80 20.27 19.83 0.53
CA LYS A 80 20.06 21.24 0.16
C LYS A 80 18.60 21.65 0.36
N ASP A 81 17.65 20.78 0.06
CA ASP A 81 16.22 21.04 0.29
C ASP A 81 15.93 21.23 1.78
N VAL A 82 16.47 20.36 2.64
CA VAL A 82 16.40 20.51 4.10
C VAL A 82 16.99 21.85 4.54
N LYS A 83 18.19 22.20 4.07
CA LYS A 83 18.85 23.47 4.40
C LYS A 83 18.04 24.69 3.96
N ASN A 84 17.36 24.60 2.82
CA ASN A 84 16.56 25.68 2.25
C ASN A 84 15.09 25.68 2.74
N GLY A 85 14.73 24.79 3.68
CA GLY A 85 13.37 24.67 4.20
C GLY A 85 12.35 24.12 3.20
N ARG A 86 12.79 23.51 2.11
CA ARG A 86 11.94 22.82 1.12
C ARG A 86 11.59 21.42 1.60
N ILE A 87 10.86 21.35 2.72
CA ILE A 87 10.41 20.11 3.33
C ILE A 87 8.90 20.10 3.47
N HIS A 88 8.31 18.91 3.41
CA HIS A 88 6.87 18.71 3.58
C HIS A 88 6.66 17.76 4.75
N ASP A 89 5.58 17.97 5.51
CA ASP A 89 5.23 17.01 6.56
C ASP A 89 4.70 15.71 5.94
N HIS A 90 4.89 14.62 6.67
CA HIS A 90 4.50 13.28 6.22
C HIS A 90 3.01 13.20 5.84
N LYS A 91 2.12 13.78 6.66
CA LYS A 91 0.67 13.68 6.45
C LYS A 91 0.26 14.38 5.17
N THR A 92 0.81 15.56 4.88
CA THR A 92 0.57 16.28 3.64
C THR A 92 1.04 15.48 2.42
N VAL A 93 2.27 14.96 2.42
CA VAL A 93 2.79 14.17 1.29
C VAL A 93 1.93 12.94 1.01
N MET A 94 1.47 12.25 2.06
CA MET A 94 0.62 11.07 1.92
C MET A 94 -0.78 11.42 1.40
N ASN A 95 -1.38 12.52 1.88
CA ASN A 95 -2.68 12.98 1.39
C ASN A 95 -2.60 13.39 -0.09
N GLU A 96 -1.60 14.16 -0.49
CA GLU A 96 -1.39 14.53 -1.89
C GLU A 96 -1.16 13.29 -2.78
N ALA A 97 -0.44 12.29 -2.28
CA ALA A 97 -0.25 11.03 -3.01
C ALA A 97 -1.57 10.28 -3.20
N LYS A 98 -2.40 10.20 -2.15
CA LYS A 98 -3.75 9.61 -2.24
C LYS A 98 -4.62 10.35 -3.25
N GLU A 99 -4.65 11.67 -3.21
CA GLU A 99 -5.41 12.50 -4.17
C GLU A 99 -4.96 12.30 -5.62
N ARG A 100 -3.64 12.27 -5.86
CA ARG A 100 -3.08 11.99 -7.20
C ARG A 100 -3.49 10.61 -7.71
N LEU A 101 -3.54 9.61 -6.83
CA LEU A 101 -3.96 8.25 -7.19
C LEU A 101 -5.46 8.19 -7.45
N ALA A 102 -6.29 8.78 -6.59
CA ALA A 102 -7.73 8.87 -6.77
C ALA A 102 -8.10 9.55 -8.09
N LYS A 103 -7.46 10.70 -8.39
CA LYS A 103 -7.65 11.42 -9.66
C LYS A 103 -7.27 10.60 -10.89
N LYS A 104 -6.22 9.77 -10.81
CA LYS A 104 -5.83 8.88 -11.90
C LYS A 104 -6.79 7.71 -12.12
N ARG A 105 -7.56 7.36 -11.09
CA ARG A 105 -8.47 6.21 -11.09
C ARG A 105 -9.91 6.56 -11.40
N ASN A 106 -10.23 7.86 -11.54
CA ASN A 106 -11.56 8.35 -11.86
C ASN A 106 -12.64 7.87 -10.87
N GLU A 107 -12.27 7.67 -9.60
CA GLU A 107 -13.16 7.18 -8.56
C GLU A 107 -13.29 8.28 -7.50
N TYR A 108 -14.34 9.09 -7.61
CA TYR A 108 -14.63 10.13 -6.62
C TYR A 108 -15.78 9.68 -5.71
N ILE A 109 -15.49 9.56 -4.42
CA ILE A 109 -16.52 9.37 -3.40
C ILE A 109 -16.95 10.73 -2.87
N PHE A 110 -18.24 11.01 -2.93
CA PHE A 110 -18.83 12.25 -2.44
C PHE A 110 -19.82 11.98 -1.32
N TRP A 111 -19.72 12.75 -0.24
CA TRP A 111 -20.72 12.77 0.82
C TRP A 111 -21.77 13.83 0.51
N THR A 112 -23.04 13.44 0.52
CA THR A 112 -24.13 14.42 0.52
C THR A 112 -24.22 15.15 1.87
N ASN A 113 -24.86 16.31 1.89
CA ASN A 113 -25.11 17.02 3.16
C ASN A 113 -25.91 16.18 4.16
N ARG A 114 -26.78 15.28 3.67
CA ARG A 114 -27.55 14.36 4.51
C ARG A 114 -26.63 13.35 5.18
N SER A 115 -25.85 12.59 4.42
CA SER A 115 -24.93 11.57 4.97
C SER A 115 -23.86 12.17 5.87
N LYS A 116 -23.41 13.39 5.58
CA LYS A 116 -22.52 14.14 6.46
C LYS A 116 -23.17 14.41 7.82
N SER A 117 -24.40 14.93 7.84
CA SER A 117 -25.12 15.17 9.09
C SER A 117 -25.40 13.88 9.86
N ASP A 118 -25.67 12.76 9.18
CA ASP A 118 -25.84 11.46 9.84
C ASP A 118 -24.57 10.98 10.54
N LEU A 119 -23.40 11.27 9.95
CA LEU A 119 -22.09 10.98 10.55
C LEU A 119 -21.83 11.87 11.77
N GLU A 120 -22.07 13.18 11.66
CA GLU A 120 -21.93 14.12 12.78
C GLU A 120 -22.82 13.70 13.98
N ASN A 121 -24.07 13.31 13.72
CA ASN A 121 -24.97 12.81 14.77
C ASN A 121 -24.46 11.51 15.43
N LEU A 122 -23.81 10.62 14.66
CA LEU A 122 -23.20 9.42 15.21
C LEU A 122 -21.99 9.78 16.07
N GLU A 123 -21.13 10.68 15.61
CA GLU A 123 -19.96 11.14 16.36
C GLU A 123 -20.36 11.70 17.72
N ASP A 124 -21.35 12.60 17.74
CA ASP A 124 -21.87 13.19 18.98
C ASP A 124 -22.33 12.10 19.95
N PHE A 125 -23.08 11.10 19.44
CA PHE A 125 -23.52 9.97 20.25
C PHE A 125 -22.34 9.14 20.80
N LEU A 126 -21.35 8.81 19.95
CA LEU A 126 -20.19 8.02 20.34
C LEU A 126 -19.33 8.77 21.38
N ILE A 127 -19.14 10.07 21.20
CA ILE A 127 -18.40 10.94 22.13
C ILE A 127 -19.13 11.01 23.46
N GLU A 128 -20.44 11.26 23.45
CA GLU A 128 -21.24 11.36 24.68
C GLU A 128 -21.20 10.07 25.50
N LYS A 129 -21.24 8.91 24.84
CA LYS A 129 -21.28 7.61 25.53
C LYS A 129 -19.90 7.09 25.93
N TRP A 130 -18.89 7.24 25.08
CA TRP A 130 -17.62 6.53 25.21
C TRP A 130 -16.37 7.37 24.94
N GLY A 131 -16.54 8.65 24.61
CA GLY A 131 -15.45 9.59 24.38
C GLY A 131 -14.76 9.45 23.02
N PHE A 132 -13.80 10.35 22.78
CA PHE A 132 -13.16 10.54 21.47
C PHE A 132 -12.43 9.30 20.92
N LYS A 133 -11.88 8.44 21.79
CA LYS A 133 -11.12 7.26 21.34
C LYS A 133 -11.98 6.33 20.49
N VAL A 134 -13.25 6.16 20.84
CA VAL A 134 -14.17 5.28 20.10
C VAL A 134 -14.51 5.86 18.73
N VAL A 135 -14.59 7.19 18.62
CA VAL A 135 -14.78 7.86 17.33
C VAL A 135 -13.56 7.66 16.43
N GLU A 136 -12.34 7.82 16.96
CA GLU A 136 -11.12 7.53 16.19
C GLU A 136 -11.09 6.10 15.65
N ASP A 137 -11.42 5.12 16.49
CA ASP A 137 -11.44 3.71 16.10
C ASP A 137 -12.53 3.43 15.06
N PHE A 138 -13.69 4.10 15.18
CA PHE A 138 -14.75 4.04 14.17
C PHE A 138 -14.27 4.61 12.82
N TYR A 139 -13.56 5.73 12.83
CA TYR A 139 -12.99 6.34 11.63
C TYR A 139 -11.98 5.43 10.93
N GLU A 140 -11.14 4.71 11.66
CA GLU A 140 -10.23 3.70 11.08
C GLU A 140 -11.02 2.61 10.32
N ILE A 141 -12.15 2.16 10.87
CA ILE A 141 -13.02 1.17 10.22
C ILE A 141 -13.69 1.77 8.98
N LEU A 142 -14.24 2.97 9.10
CA LEU A 142 -14.94 3.68 8.03
C LEU A 142 -14.01 3.91 6.83
N GLU A 143 -12.82 4.47 7.07
CA GLU A 143 -11.80 4.71 6.04
C GLU A 143 -11.41 3.43 5.31
N ARG A 144 -11.22 2.33 6.04
CA ARG A 144 -10.91 1.03 5.44
C ARG A 144 -12.05 0.54 4.53
N LYS A 145 -13.31 0.74 4.92
CA LYS A 145 -14.47 0.30 4.15
C LYS A 145 -14.69 1.17 2.91
N ILE A 146 -14.55 2.48 3.05
CA ILE A 146 -14.58 3.44 1.94
C ILE A 146 -13.45 3.13 0.96
N SER A 147 -12.23 2.90 1.44
CA SER A 147 -11.10 2.49 0.60
C SER A 147 -11.41 1.21 -0.20
N LEU A 148 -12.09 0.22 0.37
CA LEU A 148 -12.48 -0.98 -0.38
C LEU A 148 -13.51 -0.67 -1.48
N LEU A 149 -14.43 0.25 -1.19
CA LEU A 149 -15.43 0.73 -2.14
C LEU A 149 -14.78 1.54 -3.28
N GLU A 150 -13.86 2.44 -2.96
CA GLU A 150 -13.01 3.15 -3.94
C GLU A 150 -12.27 2.15 -4.80
N ASN A 151 -11.69 1.12 -4.20
CA ASN A 151 -10.81 0.23 -4.92
C ASN A 151 -11.52 -0.72 -5.92
N GLY A 152 -12.85 -0.68 -6.01
CA GLY A 152 -13.65 -1.66 -6.78
C GLY A 152 -13.55 -3.09 -6.22
N ASN A 153 -12.97 -3.25 -5.03
CA ASN A 153 -12.71 -4.54 -4.39
C ASN A 153 -13.89 -5.01 -3.51
N LEU A 154 -15.05 -4.37 -3.65
CA LEU A 154 -16.23 -4.63 -2.85
C LEU A 154 -17.39 -5.06 -3.76
N VAL A 155 -18.00 -6.21 -3.44
CA VAL A 155 -19.24 -6.63 -4.10
C VAL A 155 -20.36 -5.70 -3.65
N HIS A 156 -20.91 -4.93 -4.58
CA HIS A 156 -22.02 -4.03 -4.32
C HIS A 156 -23.28 -4.82 -3.94
N GLN A 157 -23.81 -4.55 -2.75
CA GLN A 157 -25.05 -5.17 -2.27
C GLN A 157 -26.20 -4.19 -2.47
N LYS A 158 -27.28 -4.59 -3.12
CA LYS A 158 -28.49 -3.76 -3.22
C LYS A 158 -29.12 -3.51 -1.85
N TYR A 159 -29.68 -2.32 -1.69
CA TYR A 159 -30.49 -1.97 -0.54
C TYR A 159 -31.96 -2.31 -0.85
N GLU A 160 -32.43 -3.41 -0.27
CA GLU A 160 -33.80 -3.91 -0.45
C GLU A 160 -34.17 -4.01 -1.95
N ASP A 161 -35.38 -3.61 -2.33
CA ASP A 161 -35.88 -3.59 -3.71
C ASP A 161 -35.64 -2.25 -4.40
N THR A 162 -34.55 -1.55 -4.04
CA THR A 162 -34.18 -0.25 -4.63
C THR A 162 -32.99 -0.37 -5.60
N ASP A 163 -32.73 0.70 -6.35
CA ASP A 163 -31.53 0.83 -7.20
C ASP A 163 -30.29 1.29 -6.42
N PHE A 164 -30.43 1.53 -5.12
CA PHE A 164 -29.33 1.94 -4.25
C PHE A 164 -28.56 0.74 -3.73
N HIS A 165 -27.32 1.01 -3.34
CA HIS A 165 -26.43 0.03 -2.75
C HIS A 165 -26.21 0.32 -1.26
N LYS A 166 -25.84 -0.70 -0.51
CA LYS A 166 -25.48 -0.59 0.91
C LYS A 166 -24.05 -1.05 1.16
N LEU A 167 -23.33 -0.30 1.98
CA LEU A 167 -22.01 -0.62 2.50
C LEU A 167 -22.12 -0.85 4.01
N LEU A 168 -21.85 -2.07 4.45
CA LEU A 168 -21.79 -2.38 5.89
C LEU A 168 -20.46 -1.88 6.47
N VAL A 169 -20.53 -0.89 7.36
CA VAL A 169 -19.36 -0.33 8.04
C VAL A 169 -19.06 -1.16 9.29
N THR A 170 -20.04 -1.25 10.17
CA THR A 170 -20.08 -2.12 11.36
C THR A 170 -21.39 -2.91 11.34
N LYS A 171 -21.61 -3.82 12.31
CA LYS A 171 -22.89 -4.53 12.44
C LYS A 171 -24.10 -3.59 12.62
N HIS A 172 -23.87 -2.38 13.13
CA HIS A 172 -24.92 -1.43 13.51
C HIS A 172 -24.99 -0.21 12.59
N ASN A 173 -24.01 -0.04 11.70
CA ASN A 173 -23.90 1.13 10.83
C ASN A 173 -23.73 0.69 9.38
N TYR A 174 -24.55 1.22 8.49
CA TYR A 174 -24.40 1.03 7.06
C TYR A 174 -24.64 2.32 6.28
N ILE A 175 -23.95 2.45 5.16
CA ILE A 175 -24.05 3.61 4.27
C ILE A 175 -24.83 3.20 3.02
N ILE A 176 -25.87 3.95 2.69
CA ILE A 176 -26.58 3.85 1.42
C ILE A 176 -25.90 4.76 0.41
N TYR A 177 -25.60 4.24 -0.77
CA TYR A 177 -24.93 4.97 -1.85
C TYR A 177 -25.49 4.61 -3.22
N GLU A 178 -25.29 5.51 -4.18
CA GLU A 178 -25.49 5.24 -5.60
C GLU A 178 -24.16 5.28 -6.35
N ILE A 179 -24.15 4.69 -7.54
CA ILE A 179 -23.05 4.79 -8.49
C ILE A 179 -23.62 5.52 -9.71
N ALA A 180 -23.16 6.74 -9.96
CA ALA A 180 -23.63 7.57 -11.06
C ALA A 180 -22.45 7.89 -11.99
N ALA A 181 -22.41 7.26 -13.17
CA ALA A 181 -21.25 7.30 -14.06
C ALA A 181 -19.95 6.87 -13.33
N ASP A 182 -19.03 7.81 -13.08
CA ASP A 182 -17.71 7.56 -12.48
C ASP A 182 -17.62 8.06 -11.03
N GLN A 183 -18.75 8.35 -10.38
CA GLN A 183 -18.79 8.80 -8.99
C GLN A 183 -19.67 7.93 -8.12
N ILE A 184 -19.28 7.82 -6.86
CA ILE A 184 -20.04 7.13 -5.82
C ILE A 184 -20.55 8.20 -4.85
N ASN A 185 -21.86 8.37 -4.79
CA ASN A 185 -22.48 9.35 -3.91
C ASN A 185 -23.00 8.65 -2.65
N LEU A 186 -22.44 8.97 -1.49
CA LEU A 186 -22.90 8.49 -0.20
C LEU A 186 -24.12 9.31 0.23
N LEU A 187 -25.30 8.70 0.17
CA LEU A 187 -26.59 9.38 0.27
C LEU A 187 -27.10 9.48 1.72
N HIS A 188 -26.95 8.41 2.50
CA HIS A 188 -27.47 8.34 3.86
C HIS A 188 -26.66 7.35 4.70
N MET A 189 -26.42 7.66 5.97
CA MET A 189 -25.82 6.71 6.92
C MET A 189 -26.88 6.28 7.95
N ILE A 190 -27.17 4.98 7.97
CA ILE A 190 -28.14 4.40 8.90
C ILE A 190 -27.39 3.86 10.11
N ASN A 191 -27.83 4.31 11.28
CA ASN A 191 -27.26 3.97 12.58
C ASN A 191 -28.31 3.28 13.46
N ASN A 192 -28.03 2.06 13.90
CA ASN A 192 -28.91 1.30 14.78
C ASN A 192 -28.42 1.41 16.24
N PHE A 193 -28.92 2.40 16.97
CA PHE A 193 -28.54 2.67 18.37
C PHE A 193 -29.18 1.74 19.41
N ARG A 194 -29.88 0.67 18.97
CA ARG A 194 -30.70 -0.17 19.88
C ARG A 194 -29.91 -0.91 20.95
N ASN A 195 -28.63 -1.20 20.73
CA ASN A 195 -27.78 -1.84 21.75
C ASN A 195 -26.38 -1.16 21.80
N PRO A 196 -26.22 -0.12 22.63
CA PRO A 196 -24.98 0.65 22.69
C PRO A 196 -23.76 -0.21 23.07
N ASP A 197 -23.87 -1.10 24.06
CA ASP A 197 -22.73 -1.90 24.53
C ASP A 197 -22.21 -2.89 23.46
N ASP A 198 -23.09 -3.45 22.63
CA ASP A 198 -22.70 -4.27 21.48
C ASP A 198 -21.94 -3.41 20.44
N ASN A 199 -22.35 -2.15 20.24
CA ASN A 199 -21.68 -1.22 19.33
C ASN A 199 -20.28 -0.84 19.81
N TYR A 200 -20.11 -0.52 21.10
CA TYR A 200 -18.81 -0.25 21.71
C TYR A 200 -17.84 -1.42 21.50
N ASN A 201 -18.27 -2.64 21.81
CA ASN A 201 -17.43 -3.83 21.68
C ASN A 201 -16.99 -4.10 20.24
N LEU A 202 -17.85 -3.82 19.25
CA LEU A 202 -17.52 -4.05 17.84
C LEU A 202 -16.57 -3.01 17.27
N ILE A 203 -16.67 -1.76 17.72
CA ILE A 203 -15.77 -0.68 17.30
C ILE A 203 -14.39 -0.87 17.94
N THR A 204 -14.34 -1.26 19.22
CA THR A 204 -13.08 -1.33 19.99
C THR A 204 -12.36 -2.68 19.92
N LYS A 205 -13.05 -3.79 19.61
CA LYS A 205 -12.39 -5.09 19.38
C LYS A 205 -11.77 -5.11 17.98
N ARG A 206 -10.49 -4.74 17.92
CA ARG A 206 -9.64 -4.91 16.74
C ARG A 206 -9.59 -6.39 16.35
N SER A 207 -10.06 -6.70 15.14
CA SER A 207 -9.76 -7.95 14.41
C SER A 207 -8.39 -7.86 13.75
#